data_AF-A0A6F8T3N8-F1
#
_entry.id   AF-A0A6F8T3N8-F1
#
_cell.length_a   1.000
_cell.length_b   1.000
_cell.length_c   1.000
_cell.angle_alpha   90.00
_cell.angle_beta   90.00
_cell.angle_gamma   90.00
#
_symmetry.space_group_name_H-M   'P 1'
#
loop_
_entity.id
_entity.type
_entity.pdbx_description
1 polymer ?
#
loop_
_entity_poly.entity_id
_entity_poly.type
_entity_poly.pdbx_seq_one_letter_code
_entity_poly.pdbx_strand_id
1 'polypeptide(L)'
;MIESIINEFNNDFAHIKDLLKDNNLAPAEELLAQTAQHLKLFKEFSGNFFNLERYIKELNELVDQFTEVSMSVTFASSYRLIYAYKNALVDNDQTEAANLLPQIEYKIRFMNQAYLDAIKAARSQTSAFINFEKDFSQLLGHLEEAKNQDKVLQVCSNIEKALNFKKTQQLFFYNPPKNVEQTIDAHISMGLN
;
A
#
# COMPACT_ATOMS: atom_id res chain seq x y z
N MET A 1 13.98 1.66 39.12
CA MET A 1 12.68 1.84 38.45
C MET A 1 12.86 2.33 37.02
N ILE A 2 13.44 3.53 36.80
CA ILE A 2 13.70 4.06 35.44
C ILE A 2 14.62 3.14 34.61
N GLU A 3 15.69 2.62 35.21
CA GLU A 3 16.57 1.65 34.52
C GLU A 3 15.85 0.34 34.10
N SER A 4 14.83 -0.09 34.85
CA SER A 4 14.00 -1.25 34.45
C SER A 4 13.19 -0.93 33.19
N ILE A 5 12.57 0.26 33.18
CA ILE A 5 11.78 0.74 32.05
C ILE A 5 12.65 0.88 30.79
N ILE A 6 13.87 1.42 30.93
CA ILE A 6 14.82 1.53 29.81
C ILE A 6 15.21 0.14 29.28
N ASN A 7 15.48 -0.82 30.16
CA ASN A 7 15.79 -2.19 29.76
C ASN A 7 14.61 -2.87 29.07
N GLU A 8 13.37 -2.62 29.53
CA GLU A 8 12.15 -3.10 28.88
C GLU A 8 12.04 -2.55 27.44
N PHE A 9 12.24 -1.25 27.25
CA PHE A 9 12.27 -0.67 25.89
C PHE A 9 13.35 -1.28 25.00
N ASN A 10 14.58 -1.44 25.52
CA ASN A 10 15.68 -2.03 24.75
C ASN A 10 15.36 -3.48 24.33
N ASN A 11 14.72 -4.25 25.23
CA ASN A 11 14.27 -5.61 24.92
C ASN A 11 13.16 -5.62 23.86
N ASP A 12 12.18 -4.71 23.97
CA ASP A 12 11.12 -4.56 22.97
C ASP A 12 11.72 -4.23 21.59
N PHE A 13 12.65 -3.27 21.52
CA PHE A 13 13.31 -2.90 20.26
C PHE A 13 14.10 -4.05 19.65
N ALA A 14 14.82 -4.81 20.47
CA ALA A 14 15.53 -6.01 20.01
C ALA A 14 14.54 -7.06 19.49
N HIS A 15 13.44 -7.31 20.21
CA HIS A 15 12.44 -8.29 19.83
C HIS A 15 11.71 -7.89 18.53
N ILE A 16 11.37 -6.60 18.33
CA ILE A 16 10.80 -6.13 17.06
C ILE A 16 11.77 -6.39 15.90
N LYS A 17 13.07 -6.13 16.10
CA LYS A 17 14.10 -6.39 15.07
C LYS A 17 14.19 -7.88 14.73
N ASP A 18 14.08 -8.76 15.72
CA ASP A 18 14.08 -10.21 15.49
C ASP A 18 12.80 -10.69 14.79
N LEU A 19 11.64 -10.16 15.16
CA LEU A 19 10.38 -10.42 14.45
C LEU A 19 10.45 -10.01 12.98
N LEU A 20 11.08 -8.87 12.66
CA LEU A 20 11.29 -8.45 11.29
C LEU A 20 12.21 -9.39 10.51
N LYS A 21 13.30 -9.90 11.12
CA LYS A 21 14.18 -10.90 10.48
C LYS A 21 13.45 -12.20 10.16
N ASP A 22 12.54 -12.59 11.04
CA ASP A 22 11.72 -13.80 10.87
C ASP A 22 10.50 -13.59 9.94
N ASN A 23 10.38 -12.40 9.31
CA ASN A 23 9.22 -11.99 8.51
C ASN A 23 7.87 -11.99 9.26
N ASN A 24 7.90 -11.93 10.59
CA ASN A 24 6.72 -11.87 11.46
C ASN A 24 6.24 -10.41 11.63
N LEU A 25 5.75 -9.82 10.53
CA LEU A 25 5.41 -8.40 10.50
C LEU A 25 4.22 -8.01 11.39
N ALA A 26 3.15 -8.81 11.43
CA ALA A 26 1.98 -8.46 12.24
C ALA A 26 2.30 -8.37 13.75
N PRO A 27 3.01 -9.36 14.36
CA PRO A 27 3.52 -9.21 15.72
C PRO A 27 4.46 -8.02 15.90
N ALA A 28 5.31 -7.70 14.91
CA ALA A 28 6.19 -6.54 14.96
C ALA A 28 5.42 -5.21 14.97
N GLU A 29 4.36 -5.08 14.17
CA GLU A 29 3.48 -3.91 14.14
C GLU A 29 2.71 -3.75 15.46
N GLU A 30 2.23 -4.86 16.03
CA GLU A 30 1.52 -4.86 17.32
C GLU A 30 2.45 -4.45 18.47
N LEU A 31 3.63 -5.06 18.57
CA LEU A 31 4.60 -4.73 19.61
C LEU A 31 5.08 -3.27 19.47
N LEU A 32 5.34 -2.80 18.24
CA LEU A 32 5.69 -1.40 18.01
C LEU A 32 4.59 -0.43 18.50
N ALA A 33 3.32 -0.75 18.27
CA ALA A 33 2.20 0.07 18.72
C ALA A 33 2.10 0.10 20.26
N GLN A 34 2.32 -1.04 20.92
CA GLN A 34 2.37 -1.11 22.39
C GLN A 34 3.55 -0.30 22.94
N THR A 35 4.75 -0.48 22.38
CA THR A 35 5.95 0.28 22.76
C THR A 35 5.77 1.78 22.54
N ALA A 36 5.07 2.21 21.48
CA ALA A 36 4.73 3.61 21.26
C ALA A 36 3.85 4.20 22.37
N GLN A 37 2.84 3.44 22.82
CA GLN A 37 1.97 3.85 23.92
C GLN A 37 2.76 3.96 25.23
N HIS A 38 3.62 2.99 25.53
CA HIS A 38 4.49 3.01 26.71
C HIS A 38 5.47 4.19 26.67
N LEU A 39 6.09 4.47 25.52
CA LEU A 39 7.02 5.60 25.37
C LEU A 39 6.33 6.94 25.57
N LYS A 40 5.08 7.07 25.09
CA LYS A 40 4.25 8.27 25.34
C LYS A 40 3.99 8.48 26.83
N LEU A 41 3.53 7.44 27.53
CA LEU A 41 3.28 7.51 28.98
C LEU A 41 4.56 7.82 29.76
N PHE A 42 5.69 7.23 29.37
CA PHE A 42 6.98 7.50 30.00
C PHE A 42 7.44 8.95 29.78
N LYS A 43 7.22 9.51 28.58
CA LYS A 43 7.50 10.93 28.29
C LYS A 43 6.62 11.88 29.11
N GLU A 44 5.34 11.57 29.27
CA GLU A 44 4.41 12.36 30.09
C GLU A 44 4.75 12.29 31.58
N PHE A 45 5.13 11.11 32.08
CA PHE A 45 5.57 10.92 33.47
C PHE A 45 6.90 11.63 33.76
N SER A 46 7.87 11.52 32.85
CA SER A 46 9.21 12.13 33.03
C SER A 46 9.18 13.66 32.99
N GLY A 47 8.33 14.26 32.16
CA GLY A 47 8.15 15.72 32.11
C GLY A 47 7.57 16.34 33.38
N ASN A 48 6.93 15.54 34.24
CA ASN A 48 6.32 16.02 35.48
C ASN A 48 7.21 15.89 36.72
N PHE A 49 8.30 15.11 36.67
CA PHE A 49 9.01 14.69 37.90
C PHE A 49 10.54 14.81 37.88
N PHE A 50 11.20 15.15 36.76
CA PHE A 50 12.67 15.07 36.70
C PHE A 50 13.36 16.33 36.16
N ASN A 51 14.17 16.94 37.04
CA ASN A 51 15.18 17.96 36.71
C ASN A 51 16.58 17.33 36.75
N LEU A 52 16.76 16.21 36.03
CA LEU A 52 18.00 15.41 36.03
C LEU A 52 18.42 15.17 34.58
N GLU A 53 19.41 15.95 34.12
CA GLU A 53 19.98 15.93 32.76
C GLU A 53 20.32 14.51 32.25
N ARG A 54 20.70 13.59 33.15
CA ARG A 54 20.98 12.18 32.82
C ARG A 54 19.80 11.48 32.16
N TYR A 55 18.58 11.70 32.63
CA TYR A 55 17.39 11.00 32.12
C TYR A 55 16.87 11.61 30.81
N ILE A 56 17.17 12.88 30.53
CA ILE A 56 16.86 13.51 29.24
C ILE A 56 17.68 12.84 28.14
N LYS A 57 18.95 12.54 28.41
CA LYS A 57 19.81 11.82 27.46
C LYS A 57 19.27 10.42 27.17
N GLU A 58 18.96 9.64 28.20
CA GLU A 58 18.42 8.29 28.05
C GLU A 58 17.06 8.28 27.32
N LEU A 59 16.18 9.25 27.61
CA LEU A 59 14.92 9.41 26.88
C LEU A 59 15.13 9.73 25.39
N ASN A 60 16.09 10.59 25.06
CA ASN A 60 16.41 10.90 23.68
C ASN A 60 16.96 9.66 22.95
N GLU A 61 17.83 8.88 23.59
CA GLU A 61 18.32 7.62 23.02
C GLU A 61 17.18 6.62 22.75
N LEU A 62 16.21 6.50 23.67
CA LEU A 62 15.02 5.67 23.46
C LEU A 62 14.15 6.16 22.30
N VAL A 63 13.95 7.48 22.17
CA VAL A 63 13.21 8.07 21.05
C VAL A 63 13.92 7.81 19.71
N ASP A 64 15.25 7.85 19.69
CA ASP A 64 16.05 7.61 18.50
C ASP A 64 15.95 6.13 18.06
N GLN A 65 16.08 5.20 19.00
CA GLN A 65 15.89 3.78 18.75
C GLN A 65 14.46 3.45 18.31
N PHE A 66 13.46 4.04 18.97
CA PHE A 66 12.06 3.90 18.56
C PHE A 66 11.84 4.38 17.12
N THR A 67 12.47 5.50 16.74
CA THR A 67 12.39 6.03 15.37
C THR A 67 13.02 5.06 14.37
N GLU A 68 14.19 4.50 14.67
CA GLU A 68 14.86 3.51 13.82
C GLU A 68 14.00 2.26 13.60
N VAL A 69 13.44 1.70 14.67
CA VAL A 69 12.57 0.53 14.61
C VAL A 69 11.27 0.85 13.87
N SER A 70 10.67 2.02 14.13
CA SER A 70 9.44 2.46 13.46
C SER A 70 9.62 2.60 11.96
N MET A 71 10.73 3.18 11.51
CA MET A 71 11.04 3.29 10.09
C MET A 71 11.23 1.90 9.46
N SER A 72 11.95 1.00 10.14
CA SER A 72 12.16 -0.38 9.66
C SER A 72 10.85 -1.14 9.48
N VAL A 73 9.96 -1.09 10.48
CA VAL A 73 8.61 -1.70 10.41
C VAL A 73 7.78 -1.06 9.31
N THR A 74 7.85 0.27 9.15
CA THR A 74 7.07 0.97 8.13
C THR A 74 7.50 0.59 6.72
N PHE A 75 8.81 0.49 6.46
CA PHE A 75 9.33 -0.02 5.19
C PHE A 75 8.85 -1.45 4.91
N ALA A 76 9.04 -2.37 5.86
CA ALA A 76 8.61 -3.76 5.72
C ALA A 76 7.10 -3.87 5.43
N SER A 77 6.29 -3.07 6.12
CA SER A 77 4.85 -2.98 5.93
C SER A 77 4.45 -2.42 4.58
N SER A 78 5.13 -1.37 4.10
CA SER A 78 4.92 -0.83 2.75
C SER A 78 5.25 -1.85 1.67
N TYR A 79 6.36 -2.58 1.78
CA TYR A 79 6.69 -3.66 0.84
C TYR A 79 5.61 -4.76 0.82
N ARG A 80 5.14 -5.20 1.99
CA ARG A 80 4.06 -6.19 2.10
C ARG A 80 2.78 -5.69 1.41
N LEU A 81 2.39 -4.44 1.64
CA LEU A 81 1.20 -3.87 1.02
C LEU A 81 1.34 -3.72 -0.50
N ILE A 82 2.51 -3.31 -1.00
CA ILE A 82 2.78 -3.25 -2.45
C ILE A 82 2.69 -4.64 -3.06
N TYR A 83 3.24 -5.67 -2.40
CA TYR A 83 3.12 -7.05 -2.86
C TYR A 83 1.66 -7.53 -2.87
N ALA A 84 0.89 -7.26 -1.81
CA ALA A 84 -0.53 -7.59 -1.74
C ALA A 84 -1.32 -6.86 -2.84
N TYR A 85 -1.01 -5.58 -3.09
CA TYR A 85 -1.62 -4.78 -4.16
C TYR A 85 -1.32 -5.40 -5.53
N LYS A 86 -0.07 -5.79 -5.78
CA LYS A 86 0.32 -6.50 -7.00
C LYS A 86 -0.44 -7.81 -7.19
N ASN A 87 -0.62 -8.59 -6.12
CA ASN A 87 -1.39 -9.84 -6.20
C ASN A 87 -2.87 -9.57 -6.48
N ALA A 88 -3.48 -8.58 -5.81
CA ALA A 88 -4.86 -8.19 -6.09
C ALA A 88 -5.07 -7.78 -7.56
N LEU A 89 -4.11 -7.08 -8.16
CA LEU A 89 -4.14 -6.75 -9.59
C LEU A 89 -4.08 -8.00 -10.48
N VAL A 90 -3.20 -8.95 -10.17
CA VAL A 90 -3.06 -10.23 -10.90
C VAL A 90 -4.35 -11.05 -10.82
N ASP A 91 -4.97 -11.09 -9.64
CA ASP A 91 -6.21 -11.82 -9.37
C ASP A 91 -7.45 -11.07 -9.90
N ASN A 92 -7.26 -9.88 -10.50
CA ASN A 92 -8.32 -8.97 -10.95
C ASN A 92 -9.31 -8.57 -9.83
N ASP A 93 -8.84 -8.58 -8.58
CA ASP A 93 -9.56 -8.08 -7.41
C ASP A 93 -9.38 -6.56 -7.28
N GLN A 94 -10.19 -5.84 -8.05
CA GLN A 94 -10.16 -4.37 -8.07
C GLN A 94 -10.62 -3.75 -6.75
N THR A 95 -11.42 -4.46 -5.96
CA THR A 95 -11.88 -3.97 -4.64
C THR A 95 -10.72 -3.98 -3.66
N GLU A 96 -10.00 -5.10 -3.57
CA GLU A 96 -8.83 -5.19 -2.69
C GLU A 96 -7.71 -4.24 -3.14
N ALA A 97 -7.46 -4.15 -4.45
CA ALA A 97 -6.47 -3.22 -4.99
C ALA A 97 -6.80 -1.75 -4.64
N ALA A 98 -8.07 -1.35 -4.75
CA ALA A 98 -8.54 -0.01 -4.36
C ALA A 98 -8.46 0.25 -2.86
N ASN A 99 -8.59 -0.77 -2.02
CA ASN A 99 -8.45 -0.67 -0.56
C ASN A 99 -6.99 -0.57 -0.10
N LEU A 100 -6.07 -1.22 -0.82
CA LEU A 100 -4.65 -1.25 -0.46
C LEU A 100 -3.89 0.02 -0.87
N LEU A 101 -4.21 0.59 -2.03
CA LEU A 101 -3.49 1.75 -2.55
C LEU A 101 -3.47 2.97 -1.59
N PRO A 102 -4.58 3.39 -0.97
CA PRO A 102 -4.58 4.47 0.01
C PRO A 102 -3.70 4.18 1.24
N GLN A 103 -3.62 2.92 1.67
CA GLN A 103 -2.78 2.52 2.81
C GLN A 103 -1.29 2.62 2.46
N ILE A 104 -0.91 2.22 1.24
CA ILE A 104 0.45 2.38 0.72
C ILE A 104 0.81 3.86 0.66
N GLU A 105 -0.06 4.70 0.07
CA GLU A 105 0.17 6.14 -0.08
C GLU A 105 0.28 6.85 1.27
N TYR A 106 -0.51 6.43 2.27
CA TYR A 106 -0.40 6.93 3.62
C TYR A 106 0.98 6.64 4.22
N LYS A 107 1.47 5.39 4.14
CA LYS A 107 2.79 5.02 4.68
C LYS A 107 3.93 5.72 3.95
N ILE A 108 3.86 5.86 2.63
CA ILE A 108 4.85 6.61 1.84
C ILE A 108 4.91 8.08 2.29
N ARG A 109 3.74 8.72 2.46
CA ARG A 109 3.66 10.10 2.92
C ARG A 109 4.23 10.25 4.34
N PHE A 110 3.88 9.33 5.23
CA PHE A 110 4.41 9.29 6.59
C PHE A 110 5.95 9.20 6.59
N MET A 111 6.52 8.25 5.85
CA MET A 111 7.98 8.06 5.76
C MET A 111 8.68 9.30 5.21
N ASN A 112 8.16 9.89 4.13
CA ASN A 112 8.73 11.10 3.55
C ASN A 112 8.66 12.28 4.53
N GLN A 113 7.53 12.45 5.23
CA GLN A 113 7.40 13.52 6.23
C GLN A 113 8.37 13.33 7.40
N ALA A 114 8.51 12.09 7.91
CA ALA A 114 9.45 11.77 8.97
C ALA A 114 10.90 12.08 8.55
N TYR A 115 11.29 11.77 7.31
CA TYR A 115 12.60 12.11 6.78
C TYR A 115 12.81 13.62 6.64
N LEU A 116 11.82 14.35 6.12
CA LEU A 116 11.89 15.81 6.01
C LEU A 116 12.04 16.48 7.38
N ASP A 117 11.36 15.97 8.40
CA ASP A 117 11.50 16.48 9.77
C ASP A 117 12.85 16.10 10.38
N ALA A 118 13.39 14.92 10.06
CA ALA A 118 14.75 14.54 10.42
C ALA A 118 15.80 15.45 9.76
N ILE A 119 15.61 15.88 8.50
CA ILE A 119 16.50 16.86 7.84
C ILE A 119 16.48 18.18 8.60
N LYS A 120 15.29 18.72 8.92
CA LYS A 120 15.17 19.99 9.66
C LYS A 120 15.83 19.93 11.02
N ALA A 121 15.80 18.76 11.67
CA ALA A 121 16.44 18.53 12.96
C ALA A 121 17.94 18.14 12.87
N ALA A 122 18.55 18.17 11.68
CA ALA A 122 19.93 17.71 11.45
C ALA A 122 20.20 16.25 11.87
N ARG A 123 19.19 15.39 11.73
CA ARG A 123 19.18 13.96 12.12
C ARG A 123 19.10 12.99 10.93
N SER A 124 19.26 13.47 9.70
CA SER A 124 19.23 12.62 8.50
C SER A 124 20.37 11.58 8.45
N GLN A 125 21.45 11.78 9.20
CA GLN A 125 22.59 10.86 9.30
C GLN A 125 22.45 9.82 10.43
N THR A 126 21.28 9.71 11.06
CA THR A 126 21.02 8.70 12.09
C THR A 126 20.75 7.34 11.45
N SER A 127 20.88 6.25 12.23
CA SER A 127 20.61 4.88 11.78
C SER A 127 19.24 4.70 11.10
N ALA A 128 18.23 5.48 11.53
CA ALA A 128 16.89 5.44 10.96
C ALA A 128 16.81 5.96 9.52
N PHE A 129 17.74 6.84 9.11
CA PHE A 129 17.63 7.61 7.87
C PHE A 129 18.86 7.56 6.97
N ILE A 130 19.98 6.98 7.41
CA ILE A 130 21.25 7.00 6.68
C ILE A 130 21.16 6.40 5.26
N ASN A 131 20.26 5.44 5.04
CA ASN A 131 19.99 4.84 3.73
C ASN A 131 18.63 5.22 3.15
N PHE A 132 17.92 6.17 3.78
CA PHE A 132 16.51 6.46 3.47
C PHE A 132 16.28 6.77 1.99
N GLU A 133 17.06 7.67 1.39
CA GLU A 133 16.85 8.07 -0.01
C GLU A 133 16.95 6.88 -0.97
N LYS A 134 17.92 5.99 -0.74
CA LYS A 134 18.12 4.79 -1.55
C LYS A 134 16.95 3.82 -1.36
N ASP A 135 16.64 3.47 -0.12
CA ASP A 135 15.63 2.46 0.20
C ASP A 135 14.21 2.95 -0.19
N PHE A 136 13.95 4.24 0.03
CA PHE A 136 12.70 4.89 -0.37
C PHE A 136 12.56 4.97 -1.89
N SER A 137 13.63 5.29 -2.63
CA SER A 137 13.60 5.26 -4.10
C SER A 137 13.31 3.86 -4.64
N GLN A 138 13.89 2.82 -4.05
CA GLN A 138 13.61 1.43 -4.42
C GLN A 138 12.15 1.06 -4.15
N LEU A 139 11.61 1.41 -2.97
CA LEU A 139 10.21 1.20 -2.62
C LEU A 139 9.26 1.86 -3.64
N LEU A 140 9.54 3.10 -4.02
CA LEU A 140 8.75 3.82 -5.04
C LEU A 140 8.83 3.14 -6.41
N GLY A 141 10.00 2.61 -6.78
CA GLY A 141 10.18 1.82 -8.00
C GLY A 141 9.24 0.61 -8.03
N HIS A 142 9.17 -0.16 -6.94
CA HIS A 142 8.26 -1.31 -6.85
C HIS A 142 6.77 -0.93 -6.91
N LEU A 143 6.38 0.21 -6.32
CA LEU A 143 5.00 0.70 -6.45
C LEU A 143 4.69 1.09 -7.91
N GLU A 144 5.62 1.76 -8.59
CA GLU A 144 5.45 2.17 -9.98
C GLU A 144 5.39 0.95 -10.93
N GLU A 145 6.22 -0.07 -10.69
CA GLU A 145 6.14 -1.35 -11.39
C GLU A 145 4.75 -2.00 -11.23
N ALA A 146 4.21 -2.05 -10.01
CA ALA A 146 2.89 -2.61 -9.75
C ALA A 146 1.78 -1.81 -10.46
N LYS A 147 1.85 -0.47 -10.42
CA LYS A 147 0.90 0.42 -11.12
C LYS A 147 0.97 0.27 -12.65
N ASN A 148 2.15 0.04 -13.21
CA ASN A 148 2.29 -0.18 -14.65
C ASN A 148 1.80 -1.56 -15.07
N GLN A 149 1.91 -2.57 -14.20
CA GLN A 149 1.31 -3.88 -14.42
C GLN A 149 -0.23 -3.79 -14.49
N ASP A 150 -0.88 -3.00 -13.64
CA ASP A 150 -2.33 -2.72 -13.72
C ASP A 150 -2.73 -2.21 -15.11
N LYS A 151 -2.01 -1.21 -15.64
CA LYS A 151 -2.28 -0.66 -16.99
C LYS A 151 -2.20 -1.74 -18.06
N VAL A 152 -1.19 -2.61 -18.00
CA VAL A 152 -1.03 -3.72 -18.96
C VAL A 152 -2.18 -4.72 -18.84
N LEU A 153 -2.55 -5.12 -17.62
CA LEU A 153 -3.67 -6.04 -17.40
C LEU A 153 -5.00 -5.46 -17.87
N GLN A 154 -5.24 -4.17 -17.65
CA GLN A 154 -6.41 -3.46 -18.17
C GLN A 154 -6.44 -3.46 -19.70
N VAL A 155 -5.29 -3.21 -20.36
CA VAL A 155 -5.18 -3.29 -21.81
C VAL A 155 -5.47 -4.71 -22.30
N CYS A 156 -4.91 -5.74 -21.66
CA CYS A 156 -5.19 -7.14 -21.99
C CYS A 156 -6.68 -7.49 -21.81
N SER A 157 -7.31 -7.08 -20.72
CA SER A 157 -8.74 -7.28 -20.44
C SER A 157 -9.63 -6.56 -21.48
N ASN A 158 -9.26 -5.34 -21.86
CA ASN A 158 -9.95 -4.60 -22.91
C ASN A 158 -9.79 -5.26 -24.29
N ILE A 159 -8.60 -5.77 -24.61
CA ILE A 159 -8.34 -6.54 -25.83
C ILE A 159 -9.15 -7.83 -25.82
N GLU A 160 -9.19 -8.57 -24.72
CA GLU A 160 -9.98 -9.80 -24.60
C GLU A 160 -11.47 -9.52 -24.80
N LYS A 161 -12.01 -8.46 -24.17
CA LYS A 161 -13.40 -8.00 -24.39
C LYS A 161 -13.64 -7.60 -25.85
N ALA A 162 -12.69 -6.91 -26.48
CA ALA A 162 -12.76 -6.53 -27.89
C ALA A 162 -12.69 -7.75 -28.84
N LEU A 163 -11.89 -8.76 -28.51
CA LEU A 163 -11.81 -10.02 -29.26
C LEU A 163 -13.09 -10.85 -29.08
N ASN A 164 -13.68 -10.87 -27.88
CA ASN A 164 -14.99 -11.45 -27.62
C ASN A 164 -16.13 -10.70 -28.33
N PHE A 165 -15.94 -9.43 -28.71
CA PHE A 165 -16.91 -8.69 -29.54
C PHE A 165 -17.13 -9.33 -30.93
N LYS A 166 -16.19 -10.14 -31.46
CA LYS A 166 -16.44 -10.95 -32.67
C LYS A 166 -17.53 -12.01 -32.47
N LYS A 167 -17.70 -12.56 -31.25
CA LYS A 167 -18.85 -13.43 -30.92
C LYS A 167 -20.14 -12.62 -30.80
N THR A 168 -20.08 -11.40 -30.29
CA THR A 168 -21.24 -10.49 -30.24
C THR A 168 -21.69 -10.03 -31.63
N GLN A 169 -20.76 -9.84 -32.58
CA GLN A 169 -21.11 -9.61 -33.99
C GLN A 169 -21.91 -10.77 -34.60
N GLN A 170 -21.65 -12.02 -34.21
CA GLN A 170 -22.47 -13.14 -34.67
C GLN A 170 -23.92 -13.06 -34.16
N LEU A 171 -24.20 -12.39 -33.03
CA LEU A 171 -25.56 -12.20 -32.54
C LEU A 171 -26.29 -11.03 -33.22
N PHE A 172 -25.58 -10.00 -33.69
CA PHE A 172 -26.18 -8.85 -34.38
C PHE A 172 -26.29 -9.01 -35.91
N PHE A 173 -25.45 -9.83 -36.54
CA PHE A 173 -25.38 -9.95 -38.00
C PHE A 173 -25.85 -11.30 -38.59
N TYR A 174 -26.32 -12.26 -37.78
CA TYR A 174 -26.84 -13.57 -38.23
C TYR A 174 -28.34 -13.82 -38.00
N ASN A 175 -29.18 -12.78 -38.04
CA ASN A 175 -30.61 -12.98 -38.31
C ASN A 175 -30.97 -12.26 -39.63
N PRO A 176 -30.74 -12.89 -40.81
CA PRO A 176 -31.48 -12.46 -41.99
C PRO A 176 -32.98 -12.69 -41.71
N PRO A 177 -33.86 -11.71 -41.98
CA PRO A 177 -35.30 -11.93 -41.87
C PRO A 177 -35.69 -13.08 -42.80
N LYS A 178 -36.26 -14.14 -42.23
CA LYS A 178 -36.94 -15.18 -43.00
C LYS A 178 -38.20 -14.58 -43.61
N ASN A 179 -38.28 -14.68 -44.93
CA ASN A 179 -39.49 -14.59 -45.76
C ASN A 179 -40.28 -13.27 -45.69
N VAL A 180 -39.99 -12.37 -46.62
CA VAL A 180 -41.05 -11.59 -47.28
C VAL A 180 -41.13 -12.12 -48.72
N GLU A 181 -41.75 -13.29 -48.87
CA GLU A 181 -42.25 -13.72 -50.17
C GLU A 181 -43.43 -12.83 -50.55
N GLN A 182 -43.20 -12.03 -51.59
CA GLN A 182 -44.13 -11.74 -52.69
C GLN A 182 -45.64 -11.81 -52.40
N THR A 183 -46.25 -10.64 -52.32
CA THR A 183 -47.59 -10.31 -52.81
C THR A 183 -47.63 -8.78 -52.74
N ILE A 184 -47.86 -7.98 -53.78
CA ILE A 184 -48.95 -7.99 -54.75
C ILE A 184 -48.45 -7.22 -55.98
N ASP A 185 -48.38 -7.87 -57.14
CA ASP A 185 -48.40 -7.20 -58.44
C ASP A 185 -49.44 -7.94 -59.30
N ALA A 186 -50.71 -7.73 -58.96
CA ALA A 186 -51.85 -8.05 -59.78
C ALA A 186 -53.07 -7.36 -59.17
N HIS A 187 -53.40 -6.15 -59.65
CA HIS A 187 -54.77 -5.64 -59.83
C HIS A 187 -54.74 -4.39 -60.73
N ILE A 188 -54.06 -4.49 -61.88
CA ILE A 188 -54.38 -3.69 -63.08
C ILE A 188 -54.81 -4.68 -64.16
N SER A 189 -56.08 -5.05 -64.14
CA SER A 189 -56.89 -5.44 -65.30
C SER A 189 -58.15 -6.10 -64.76
N MET A 190 -59.23 -5.32 -64.69
CA MET A 190 -60.61 -5.71 -64.97
C MET A 190 -61.53 -4.58 -64.51
N GLY A 191 -61.75 -3.64 -65.43
CA GLY A 191 -62.62 -2.49 -65.25
C GLY A 191 -62.88 -1.77 -66.58
N LEU A 192 -63.10 -2.55 -67.65
CA LEU A 192 -63.75 -2.10 -68.88
C LEU A 192 -64.63 -3.26 -69.36
N ASN A 193 -65.92 -3.15 -69.07
CA ASN A 193 -67.04 -3.49 -69.95
C ASN A 193 -68.19 -2.57 -69.57
#